data_AF-A0A6L3AUF2-F1
#
_entry.id   AF-A0A6L3AUF2-F1
#
_cell.length_a   1.000
_cell.length_b   1.000
_cell.length_c   1.000
_cell.angle_alpha   90.00
_cell.angle_beta   90.00
_cell.angle_gamma   90.00
#
_symmetry.space_group_name_H-M   'P 1'
#
loop_
_entity.id
_entity.type
_entity.pdbx_description
1 polymer ?
#
loop_
_entity_poly.entity_id
_entity_poly.type
_entity_poly.pdbx_seq_one_letter_code
_entity_poly.pdbx_strand_id
1 'polypeptide(L)'
;MPSRLDYHATAPAGMKALAGAHGYVSQCGLPVTLIDLVYLRVSQINGCAYCIDLHSRDLLKNGVTIDKLVLVPVWHEAETLFTDRERAALRWAETVTRVADTAVPDAEFQAVSAQFSEKEVADLTIAIGLMNLYNRLAISFRTVPAAAR
;
A
#
# COMPACT_ATOMS: atom_id res chain seq x y z
N MET A 1 -18.67 12.72 7.06
CA MET A 1 -18.37 12.70 8.52
C MET A 1 -17.24 13.67 8.79
N PRO A 2 -17.28 14.49 9.85
CA PRO A 2 -16.19 15.42 10.14
C PRO A 2 -14.92 14.68 10.57
N SER A 3 -13.76 15.28 10.27
CA SER A 3 -12.46 14.87 10.80
C SER A 3 -12.48 14.91 12.34
N ARG A 4 -11.82 13.93 12.98
CA ARG A 4 -11.73 13.84 14.44
C ARG A 4 -10.51 14.54 15.02
N LEU A 5 -9.38 14.51 14.32
CA LEU A 5 -8.11 15.05 14.79
C LEU A 5 -7.22 15.39 13.60
N ASP A 6 -6.60 16.58 13.63
CA ASP A 6 -5.49 16.89 12.74
C ASP A 6 -4.19 16.37 13.36
N TYR A 7 -3.80 15.15 12.99
CA TYR A 7 -2.57 14.52 13.49
C TYR A 7 -1.29 15.13 12.90
N HIS A 8 -1.37 15.87 11.79
CA HIS A 8 -0.23 16.63 11.27
C HIS A 8 0.08 17.83 12.16
N ALA A 9 -0.96 18.56 12.60
CA ALA A 9 -0.81 19.66 13.54
C ALA A 9 -0.52 19.18 14.97
N THR A 10 -1.13 18.07 15.39
CA THR A 10 -1.04 17.58 16.78
C THR A 10 0.28 16.86 17.07
N ALA A 11 0.82 16.11 16.10
CA ALA A 11 2.03 15.31 16.28
C ALA A 11 3.06 15.52 15.14
N PRO A 12 3.52 16.77 14.91
CA PRO A 12 4.35 17.10 13.74
C PRO A 12 5.69 16.37 13.73
N ALA A 13 6.33 16.16 14.89
CA ALA A 13 7.57 15.40 15.00
C ALA A 13 7.37 13.92 14.62
N GLY A 14 6.24 13.32 15.04
CA GLY A 14 5.87 11.96 14.66
C GLY A 14 5.63 11.85 13.15
N MET A 15 4.86 12.78 12.58
CA MET A 15 4.63 12.80 11.12
C MET A 15 5.91 13.05 10.32
N LYS A 16 6.85 13.85 10.82
CA LYS A 16 8.16 14.04 10.19
C LYS A 16 8.98 12.74 10.17
N ALA A 17 8.95 11.95 11.24
CA ALA A 17 9.63 10.66 11.27
C ALA A 17 9.05 9.69 10.23
N LEU A 18 7.71 9.62 10.13
CA LEU A 18 7.03 8.81 9.12
C LEU A 18 7.34 9.28 7.69
N ALA A 19 7.41 10.60 7.47
CA ALA A 19 7.80 11.17 6.19
C ALA A 19 9.25 10.78 5.79
N GLY A 20 10.15 10.62 6.77
CA GLY A 20 11.50 10.09 6.53
C GLY A 20 11.47 8.64 6.02
N ALA A 21 10.68 7.78 6.67
CA ALA A 21 10.50 6.40 6.21
C ALA A 21 9.83 6.33 4.82
N HIS A 22 8.84 7.18 4.56
CA HIS A 22 8.24 7.31 3.24
C HIS A 22 9.26 7.76 2.19
N GLY A 23 10.10 8.76 2.52
CA GLY A 23 11.15 9.25 1.64
C GLY A 23 12.17 8.18 1.27
N TYR A 24 12.52 7.30 2.22
CA TYR A 24 13.33 6.11 1.94
C TYR A 24 12.64 5.17 0.93
N VAL A 25 11.38 4.82 1.16
CA VAL A 25 10.61 3.95 0.25
C VAL A 25 10.53 4.54 -1.15
N SER A 26 10.33 5.86 -1.28
CA SER A 26 10.31 6.54 -2.59
C SER A 26 11.66 6.50 -3.34
N GLN A 27 12.75 6.15 -2.67
CA GLN A 27 14.12 6.11 -3.22
C GLN A 27 14.75 4.71 -3.16
N CYS A 28 13.99 3.68 -2.74
CA CYS A 28 14.54 2.34 -2.49
C CYS A 28 14.87 1.54 -3.76
N GLY A 29 14.44 2.03 -4.93
CA GLY A 29 14.70 1.40 -6.24
C GLY A 29 13.52 0.57 -6.77
N LEU A 30 12.49 0.31 -5.97
CA LEU A 30 11.25 -0.29 -6.46
C LEU A 30 10.48 0.68 -7.38
N PRO A 31 9.81 0.18 -8.45
CA PRO A 31 9.00 1.03 -9.31
C PRO A 31 7.89 1.74 -8.53
N VAL A 32 7.70 3.03 -8.79
CA VAL A 32 6.67 3.84 -8.11
C VAL A 32 5.26 3.26 -8.29
N THR A 33 4.94 2.78 -9.49
CA THR A 33 3.65 2.15 -9.79
C THR A 33 3.42 0.85 -9.00
N LEU A 34 4.49 0.08 -8.74
CA LEU A 34 4.42 -1.12 -7.91
C LEU A 34 4.12 -0.77 -6.45
N ILE A 35 4.82 0.24 -5.91
CA ILE A 35 4.58 0.74 -4.55
C ILE A 35 3.13 1.24 -4.43
N ASP A 36 2.65 2.03 -5.38
CA ASP A 36 1.29 2.56 -5.35
C ASP A 36 0.22 1.45 -5.49
N LEU A 37 0.47 0.40 -6.28
CA LEU A 37 -0.42 -0.78 -6.35
C LEU A 37 -0.52 -1.48 -5.00
N VAL A 38 0.62 -1.67 -4.32
CA VAL A 38 0.68 -2.25 -2.98
C VAL A 38 -0.05 -1.35 -1.98
N TYR A 39 0.20 -0.04 -2.02
CA TYR A 39 -0.46 0.93 -1.15
C TYR A 39 -1.99 0.93 -1.34
N LEU A 40 -2.46 0.89 -2.58
CA LEU A 40 -3.88 0.76 -2.90
C LEU A 40 -4.45 -0.54 -2.31
N ARG A 41 -3.78 -1.68 -2.55
CA ARG A 41 -4.29 -2.98 -2.09
C ARG A 41 -4.36 -3.08 -0.57
N VAL A 42 -3.31 -2.65 0.14
CA VAL A 42 -3.28 -2.56 1.61
C VAL A 42 -4.45 -1.68 2.10
N SER A 43 -4.67 -0.54 1.45
CA SER A 43 -5.74 0.40 1.82
C SER A 43 -7.15 -0.16 1.57
N GLN A 44 -7.34 -0.95 0.51
CA GLN A 44 -8.60 -1.64 0.24
C GLN A 44 -8.90 -2.69 1.31
N ILE A 45 -7.90 -3.47 1.75
CA ILE A 45 -8.06 -4.48 2.80
C ILE A 45 -8.43 -3.80 4.13
N ASN A 46 -7.76 -2.70 4.47
CA ASN A 46 -7.99 -1.97 5.72
C ASN A 46 -9.24 -1.07 5.68
N GLY A 47 -9.86 -0.85 4.52
CA GLY A 47 -11.03 0.04 4.37
C GLY A 47 -10.71 1.53 4.51
N CYS A 48 -9.50 1.96 4.16
CA CYS A 48 -9.10 3.36 4.29
C CYS A 48 -9.52 4.19 3.05
N ALA A 49 -10.72 4.77 3.06
CA ALA A 49 -11.25 5.56 1.93
C ALA A 49 -10.32 6.71 1.49
N TYR A 50 -9.67 7.40 2.44
CA TYR A 50 -8.69 8.45 2.14
C TYR A 50 -7.50 7.93 1.33
N CYS A 51 -6.88 6.84 1.78
CA CYS A 51 -5.71 6.27 1.10
C CYS A 51 -6.09 5.59 -0.22
N ILE A 52 -7.28 4.96 -0.29
CA ILE A 52 -7.81 4.41 -1.56
C ILE A 52 -7.94 5.52 -2.59
N ASP A 53 -8.54 6.65 -2.23
CA ASP A 53 -8.71 7.79 -3.13
C ASP A 53 -7.37 8.39 -3.58
N LEU A 54 -6.44 8.56 -2.64
CA LEU A 54 -5.10 9.10 -2.91
C LEU A 54 -4.33 8.22 -3.91
N HIS A 55 -4.13 6.94 -3.57
CA HIS A 55 -3.31 6.05 -4.40
C HIS A 55 -3.99 5.68 -5.71
N SER A 56 -5.33 5.68 -5.80
CA SER A 56 -6.01 5.52 -7.09
C SER A 56 -5.69 6.67 -8.04
N ARG A 57 -5.63 7.92 -7.55
CA ARG A 57 -5.26 9.07 -8.38
C ARG A 57 -3.80 9.05 -8.78
N ASP A 58 -2.92 8.67 -7.87
CA ASP A 58 -1.49 8.56 -8.16
C ASP A 58 -1.22 7.49 -9.22
N LEU A 59 -1.89 6.33 -9.14
CA LEU A 59 -1.82 5.28 -10.16
C LEU A 59 -2.31 5.77 -11.53
N LEU A 60 -3.46 6.44 -11.58
CA LEU A 60 -4.00 7.00 -12.83
C LEU A 60 -3.04 8.05 -13.42
N LYS A 61 -2.48 8.92 -12.57
CA LYS A 61 -1.49 9.93 -12.97
C LYS A 61 -0.21 9.29 -13.52
N ASN A 62 0.17 8.13 -13.00
CA ASN A 62 1.33 7.34 -13.42
C ASN A 62 1.01 6.38 -14.59
N GLY A 63 -0.15 6.50 -15.23
CA GLY A 63 -0.48 5.79 -16.48
C GLY A 63 -1.08 4.39 -16.29
N VAL A 64 -1.45 4.00 -15.07
CA VAL A 64 -2.18 2.75 -14.85
C VAL A 64 -3.60 2.89 -15.40
N THR A 65 -4.06 1.89 -16.17
CA THR A 65 -5.39 1.91 -16.79
C THR A 65 -6.48 1.75 -15.74
N ILE A 66 -7.68 2.27 -16.05
CA ILE A 66 -8.86 2.07 -15.21
C ILE A 66 -9.16 0.58 -15.04
N ASP A 67 -9.05 -0.21 -16.11
CA ASP A 67 -9.29 -1.66 -16.08
C ASP A 67 -8.40 -2.36 -15.04
N LYS A 68 -7.09 -2.06 -15.02
CA LYS A 68 -6.18 -2.62 -14.03
C LYS A 68 -6.49 -2.11 -12.63
N LEU A 69 -6.77 -0.80 -12.48
CA LEU A 69 -7.06 -0.16 -11.20
C LEU A 69 -8.26 -0.80 -10.50
N VAL A 70 -9.38 -0.97 -11.21
CA VAL A 70 -10.62 -1.50 -10.62
C VAL A 70 -10.54 -2.99 -10.30
N LEU A 71 -9.62 -3.72 -10.95
CA LEU A 71 -9.40 -5.15 -10.74
C LEU A 71 -8.35 -5.47 -9.67
N VAL A 72 -7.64 -4.47 -9.11
CA VAL A 72 -6.70 -4.68 -7.99
C VAL A 72 -7.30 -5.48 -6.81
N PRO A 73 -8.55 -5.27 -6.35
CA PRO A 73 -9.13 -6.06 -5.26
C PRO A 73 -9.24 -7.56 -5.54
N VAL A 74 -9.30 -7.93 -6.82
CA VAL A 74 -9.56 -9.28 -7.35
C VAL A 74 -8.49 -9.69 -8.36
N TRP A 75 -7.26 -9.21 -8.19
CA TRP A 75 -6.17 -9.35 -9.15
C TRP A 75 -5.87 -10.80 -9.56
N HIS A 76 -6.14 -11.75 -8.66
CA HIS A 76 -5.95 -13.19 -8.90
C HIS A 76 -6.91 -13.77 -9.97
N GLU A 77 -8.06 -13.13 -10.21
CA GLU A 77 -8.98 -13.49 -11.29
C GLU A 77 -8.66 -12.74 -12.61
N ALA A 78 -7.72 -11.80 -12.57
CA ALA A 78 -7.37 -10.93 -13.67
C ALA A 78 -5.85 -10.94 -13.94
N GLU A 79 -5.20 -12.09 -13.72
CA GLU A 79 -3.73 -12.22 -13.72
C GLU A 79 -3.07 -11.67 -14.99
N THR A 80 -3.75 -11.72 -16.14
CA THR A 80 -3.23 -11.20 -17.41
C THR A 80 -2.99 -9.69 -17.42
N LEU A 81 -3.56 -8.95 -16.47
CA LEU A 81 -3.33 -7.51 -16.28
C LEU A 81 -2.15 -7.19 -15.36
N PHE A 82 -1.61 -8.20 -14.67
CA PHE A 82 -0.57 -8.05 -13.65
C PHE A 82 0.65 -8.90 -14.00
N THR A 83 1.82 -8.27 -14.02
CA THR A 83 3.09 -9.00 -14.16
C THR A 83 3.32 -9.96 -13.00
N ASP A 84 4.13 -11.00 -13.18
CA ASP A 84 4.50 -11.95 -12.12
C ASP A 84 5.02 -11.25 -10.86
N ARG A 85 5.83 -10.20 -11.07
CA ARG A 85 6.37 -9.35 -10.02
C ARG A 85 5.28 -8.57 -9.26
N GLU A 86 4.30 -8.01 -9.97
CA GLU A 86 3.15 -7.35 -9.34
C GLU A 86 2.27 -8.34 -8.58
N ARG A 87 2.01 -9.54 -9.15
CA ARG A 87 1.24 -10.60 -8.49
C ARG A 87 1.91 -11.04 -7.19
N ALA A 88 3.23 -11.25 -7.21
CA ALA A 88 4.00 -11.56 -6.00
C ALA A 88 3.96 -10.43 -4.96
N ALA A 89 4.06 -9.17 -5.38
CA ALA A 89 3.95 -8.03 -4.46
C ALA A 89 2.56 -7.87 -3.86
N LEU A 90 1.50 -8.02 -4.66
CA LEU A 90 0.11 -7.94 -4.21
C LEU A 90 -0.19 -9.08 -3.22
N ARG A 91 0.18 -10.32 -3.56
CA ARG A 91 0.08 -11.47 -2.67
C ARG A 91 0.82 -11.23 -1.35
N TRP A 92 2.06 -10.77 -1.39
CA TRP A 92 2.84 -10.44 -0.19
C TRP A 92 2.17 -9.34 0.64
N ALA A 93 1.65 -8.29 -0.01
CA ALA A 93 0.92 -7.22 0.64
C ALA A 93 -0.34 -7.72 1.36
N GLU A 94 -1.10 -8.64 0.75
CA GLU A 94 -2.27 -9.27 1.37
C GLU A 94 -1.88 -10.09 2.60
N THR A 95 -0.83 -10.91 2.47
CA THR A 95 -0.34 -11.79 3.53
C THR A 95 0.16 -10.99 4.73
N VAL A 96 1.02 -10.00 4.52
CA VAL A 96 1.61 -9.17 5.58
C VAL A 96 0.59 -8.22 6.19
N THR A 97 -0.36 -7.67 5.42
CA THR A 97 -1.43 -6.82 5.99
C THR A 97 -2.30 -7.59 6.99
N ARG A 98 -2.54 -8.88 6.73
CA ARG A 98 -3.31 -9.78 7.59
C ARG A 98 -2.42 -10.66 8.48
N VAL A 99 -1.23 -10.18 8.87
CA VAL A 99 -0.24 -10.95 9.63
C VAL A 99 -0.80 -11.65 10.88
N ALA A 100 -1.80 -11.07 11.54
CA ALA A 100 -2.46 -11.67 12.69
C ALA A 100 -3.21 -12.97 12.36
N ASP A 101 -3.71 -13.10 11.12
CA ASP A 101 -4.46 -14.26 10.64
C ASP A 101 -3.58 -15.22 9.83
N THR A 102 -2.60 -14.69 9.10
CA THR A 102 -1.80 -15.47 8.14
C THR A 102 -0.56 -16.07 8.77
N ALA A 103 -0.01 -15.45 9.82
CA ALA A 103 1.29 -15.77 10.39
C ALA A 103 2.47 -15.78 9.39
N VAL A 104 2.27 -15.22 8.19
CA VAL A 104 3.24 -15.14 7.08
C VAL A 104 3.88 -16.51 6.75
N PRO A 105 3.15 -17.40 6.06
CA PRO A 105 3.63 -18.76 5.77
C PRO A 105 4.89 -18.75 4.89
N ASP A 106 5.77 -19.74 5.07
CA ASP A 106 7.01 -19.87 4.30
C ASP A 106 6.79 -19.84 2.79
N ALA A 107 5.71 -20.48 2.31
CA ALA A 107 5.37 -20.50 0.88
C ALA A 107 5.14 -19.10 0.30
N GLU A 108 4.57 -18.18 1.09
CA GLU A 108 4.33 -16.79 0.70
C GLU A 108 5.65 -16.00 0.65
N PHE A 109 6.56 -16.26 1.58
CA PHE A 109 7.91 -15.69 1.56
C PHE A 109 8.74 -16.20 0.37
N GLN A 110 8.64 -17.49 0.04
CA GLN A 110 9.32 -18.05 -1.12
C GLN A 110 8.76 -17.49 -2.44
N ALA A 111 7.44 -17.31 -2.52
CA ALA A 111 6.80 -16.73 -3.70
C ALA A 111 7.27 -15.29 -3.99
N VAL A 112 7.40 -14.45 -2.95
CA VAL A 112 7.94 -13.09 -3.14
C VAL A 112 9.45 -13.12 -3.42
N SER A 113 10.21 -13.96 -2.72
CA SER A 113 11.66 -14.11 -2.92
C SER A 113 12.04 -14.62 -4.32
N ALA A 114 11.13 -15.32 -5.01
CA ALA A 114 11.33 -15.74 -6.39
C ALA A 114 11.29 -14.57 -7.40
N GLN A 115 10.70 -13.42 -7.02
CA GLN A 115 10.52 -12.26 -7.90
C GLN A 115 11.34 -11.05 -7.48
N PHE A 116 11.87 -11.03 -6.25
CA PHE A 116 12.51 -9.88 -5.62
C PHE A 116 13.83 -10.30 -4.95
N SER A 117 14.84 -9.44 -4.99
CA SER A 117 16.05 -9.61 -4.18
C SER A 117 15.74 -9.45 -2.68
N GLU A 118 16.61 -9.94 -1.80
CA GLU A 118 16.44 -9.81 -0.34
C GLU A 118 16.21 -8.36 0.11
N LYS A 119 16.97 -7.41 -0.47
CA LYS A 119 16.79 -5.98 -0.21
C LYS A 119 15.41 -5.51 -0.66
N GLU A 120 14.97 -5.90 -1.85
CA GLU A 120 13.65 -5.50 -2.36
C GLU A 120 12.50 -6.11 -1.56
N VAL A 121 12.63 -7.34 -1.04
CA VAL A 121 11.65 -7.95 -0.13
C VAL A 121 11.56 -7.13 1.16
N ALA A 122 12.71 -6.72 1.73
CA ALA A 122 12.74 -5.85 2.90
C ALA A 122 12.09 -4.48 2.61
N ASP A 123 12.43 -3.84 1.49
CA ASP A 123 11.88 -2.55 1.07
C ASP A 123 10.37 -2.60 0.85
N LEU A 124 9.89 -3.66 0.16
CA LEU A 124 8.47 -3.91 -0.05
C LEU A 124 7.74 -4.11 1.28
N THR A 125 8.35 -4.83 2.22
CA THR A 125 7.77 -5.05 3.56
C THR A 125 7.71 -3.76 4.37
N ILE A 126 8.73 -2.90 4.28
CA ILE A 126 8.71 -1.54 4.88
C ILE A 126 7.57 -0.72 4.29
N ALA A 127 7.39 -0.74 2.96
CA ALA A 127 6.29 -0.06 2.29
C ALA A 127 4.91 -0.55 2.80
N ILE A 128 4.70 -1.87 2.89
CA ILE A 128 3.46 -2.45 3.40
C ILE A 128 3.19 -2.03 4.85
N GLY A 129 4.22 -2.06 5.71
CA GLY A 129 4.12 -1.65 7.11
C GLY A 129 3.78 -0.16 7.25
N LEU A 130 4.43 0.69 6.45
CA LEU A 130 4.19 2.13 6.43
C LEU A 130 2.76 2.45 5.98
N MET A 131 2.25 1.78 4.95
CA MET A 131 0.87 1.98 4.50
C MET A 131 -0.14 1.50 5.54
N ASN A 132 0.12 0.36 6.20
CA ASN A 132 -0.69 -0.13 7.31
C ASN A 132 -0.75 0.89 8.46
N LEU A 133 0.35 1.59 8.74
CA LEU A 133 0.39 2.66 9.74
C LEU A 133 -0.43 3.88 9.29
N TYR A 134 -0.24 4.36 8.06
CA TYR A 134 -1.02 5.49 7.55
C TYR A 134 -2.51 5.21 7.48
N ASN A 135 -2.92 3.99 7.11
CA ASN A 135 -4.32 3.58 7.15
C ASN A 135 -4.89 3.68 8.57
N ARG A 136 -4.14 3.23 9.60
CA ARG A 136 -4.55 3.35 11.01
C ARG A 136 -4.76 4.80 11.44
N LEU A 137 -3.87 5.71 11.03
CA LEU A 137 -4.02 7.14 11.29
C LEU A 137 -5.27 7.70 10.61
N ALA A 138 -5.38 7.52 9.29
CA ALA A 138 -6.46 8.11 8.50
C ALA A 138 -7.85 7.59 8.90
N ILE A 139 -7.98 6.29 9.17
CA ILE A 139 -9.24 5.68 9.64
C ILE A 139 -9.59 6.19 11.03
N SER A 140 -8.64 6.14 11.98
CA SER A 140 -8.88 6.54 13.37
C SER A 140 -9.33 7.99 13.47
N PHE A 141 -8.74 8.86 12.64
CA PHE A 141 -8.98 10.30 12.68
C PHE A 141 -9.95 10.82 11.61
N ARG A 142 -10.57 9.92 10.83
CA ARG A 142 -11.57 10.23 9.79
C ARG A 142 -11.07 11.27 8.78
N THR A 143 -9.86 11.08 8.27
CA THR A 143 -9.34 11.91 7.18
C THR A 143 -10.27 11.80 5.97
N VAL A 144 -10.70 12.94 5.43
CA VAL A 144 -11.69 12.99 4.35
C VAL A 144 -10.98 12.80 2.99
N PRO A 145 -11.36 11.79 2.18
CA PRO A 145 -10.85 11.64 0.82
C PRO A 145 -11.19 12.87 -0.01
N ALA A 146 -10.32 13.25 -0.94
CA ALA A 146 -10.57 14.38 -1.82
C ALA A 146 -11.84 14.19 -2.68
N ALA A 147 -12.26 12.95 -2.93
CA ALA A 147 -13.47 12.63 -3.69
C ALA A 147 -14.77 12.92 -2.93
N ALA A 148 -14.70 13.13 -1.61
CA ALA A 148 -15.85 13.38 -0.74
C ALA A 148 -15.67 14.65 0.10
N ARG A 149 -14.83 15.59 -0.38
CA ARG A 149 -14.71 16.93 0.20
C ARG A 149 -15.81 17.85 -0.29
#